data_AF-A0A6P4ARR8-F1
#
_entry.id   AF-A0A6P4ARR8-F1
#
_cell.length_a   1.000
_cell.length_b   1.000
_cell.length_c   1.000
_cell.angle_alpha   90.00
_cell.angle_beta   90.00
_cell.angle_gamma   90.00
#
_symmetry.space_group_name_H-M   'P 1'
#
loop_
_entity.id
_entity.type
_entity.pdbx_description
1 polymer ?
#
loop_
_entity_poly.entity_id
_entity_poly.type
_entity_poly.pdbx_seq_one_letter_code
_entity_poly.pdbx_strand_id
1 'polypeptide(L)'
;MKPNPEMGTHSAICKPKASSSVQLQAVLLASDCKPWWLTKHLPSLAMSRKVPLIFVKDNNGASLRLGELVKLKTTIAIGIKAKGNSINQLLVEILEENSSQPCNDLMNLGTDGLNSTEMEPLI
;
A
#
# COMPACT_ATOMS: atom_id res chain seq x y z
N MET A 1 30.02 27.70 51.72
CA MET A 1 28.81 27.65 50.87
C MET A 1 29.27 27.72 49.42
N LYS A 2 29.17 26.63 48.65
CA LYS A 2 29.47 26.62 47.21
C LYS A 2 28.13 26.48 46.46
N PRO A 3 27.85 27.27 45.42
CA PRO A 3 26.64 27.08 44.62
C PRO A 3 26.76 25.82 43.76
N ASN A 4 25.67 25.07 43.63
CA ASN A 4 25.56 23.88 42.79
C ASN A 4 25.60 24.25 41.30
N PRO A 5 26.14 23.38 40.42
CA PRO A 5 26.14 23.61 38.98
C PRO A 5 24.75 23.36 38.39
N GLU A 6 24.39 24.21 37.42
CA GLU A 6 23.09 24.28 36.78
C GLU A 6 22.73 23.02 35.98
N MET A 7 21.47 22.61 36.10
CA MET A 7 20.85 21.58 35.24
C MET A 7 20.77 22.10 33.80
N GLY A 8 21.64 21.58 32.94
CA GLY A 8 21.52 21.77 31.49
C GLY A 8 20.27 21.06 30.95
N THR A 9 19.32 21.84 30.46
CA THR A 9 18.18 21.36 29.67
C THR A 9 18.68 20.90 28.30
N HIS A 10 18.99 19.61 28.17
CA HIS A 10 19.19 18.98 26.87
C HIS A 10 17.84 18.79 26.16
N SER A 11 17.26 19.88 25.66
CA SER A 11 16.19 19.79 24.67
C SER A 11 16.83 19.33 23.36
N ALA A 12 16.77 18.03 23.10
CA ALA A 12 17.10 17.48 21.79
C ALA A 12 16.10 18.04 20.77
N ILE A 13 16.44 19.18 20.16
CA ILE A 13 15.77 19.67 18.96
C ILE A 13 16.12 18.68 17.85
N CYS A 14 15.32 17.63 17.74
CA CYS A 14 15.29 16.77 16.57
C CYS A 14 14.84 17.65 15.40
N LYS A 15 15.79 18.16 14.61
CA LYS A 15 15.49 18.79 13.32
C LYS A 15 14.60 17.81 12.55
N PRO A 16 13.37 18.18 12.15
CA PRO A 16 12.58 17.31 11.28
C PRO A 16 13.39 17.11 10.01
N LYS A 17 13.89 15.88 9.78
CA LYS A 17 14.44 15.50 8.49
C LYS A 17 13.34 15.82 7.48
N ALA A 18 13.61 16.72 6.53
CA ALA A 18 12.73 16.95 5.40
C ALA A 18 12.42 15.58 4.81
N SER A 19 11.19 15.12 4.98
CA SER A 19 10.74 13.87 4.40
C SER A 19 10.89 14.08 2.90
N SER A 20 11.85 13.39 2.27
CA SER A 20 11.88 13.34 0.82
C SER A 20 10.54 12.76 0.42
N SER A 21 9.62 13.61 -0.05
CA SER A 21 8.30 13.20 -0.51
C SER A 21 8.52 12.30 -1.72
N VAL A 22 8.60 11.00 -1.47
CA VAL A 22 8.66 10.02 -2.55
C VAL A 22 7.24 9.87 -3.05
N GLN A 23 6.94 10.53 -4.17
CA GLN A 23 5.67 10.38 -4.86
C GLN A 23 5.65 9.07 -5.64
N LEU A 24 4.69 8.21 -5.33
CA LEU A 24 4.41 7.02 -6.12
C LEU A 24 3.43 7.38 -7.24
N GLN A 25 3.68 6.85 -8.43
CA GLN A 25 2.74 6.94 -9.54
C GLN A 25 1.73 5.78 -9.49
N ALA A 26 2.14 4.60 -9.02
CA ALA A 26 1.28 3.43 -8.90
C ALA A 26 1.85 2.41 -7.91
N VAL A 27 1.02 1.46 -7.51
CA VAL A 27 1.42 0.25 -6.78
C VAL A 27 0.93 -0.97 -7.55
N LEU A 28 1.84 -1.88 -7.89
CA LEU A 28 1.48 -3.22 -8.39
C LEU A 28 1.31 -4.16 -7.20
N LEU A 29 0.23 -4.93 -7.14
CA LEU A 29 -0.07 -5.87 -6.07
C LEU A 29 -0.41 -7.25 -6.66
N ALA A 30 0.27 -8.30 -6.21
CA ALA A 30 -0.06 -9.67 -6.61
C ALA A 30 -1.44 -10.06 -6.04
N SER A 31 -2.36 -10.49 -6.90
CA SER A 31 -3.77 -10.75 -6.55
C SER A 31 -3.97 -11.98 -5.67
N ASP A 32 -3.03 -12.91 -5.69
CA ASP A 32 -3.09 -14.23 -5.07
C ASP A 32 -2.43 -14.28 -3.68
N CYS A 33 -1.98 -13.13 -3.17
CA CYS A 33 -1.23 -13.05 -1.93
C CYS A 33 -2.08 -13.44 -0.70
N LYS A 34 -1.61 -14.44 0.06
CA LYS A 34 -2.14 -14.83 1.38
C LYS A 34 -0.99 -14.72 2.39
N PRO A 35 -1.09 -13.91 3.46
CA PRO A 35 -2.29 -13.59 4.22
C PRO A 35 -3.02 -12.30 3.81
N TRP A 36 -4.35 -12.39 3.71
CA TRP A 36 -5.24 -11.29 3.33
C TRP A 36 -5.13 -10.07 4.27
N TRP A 37 -4.81 -10.26 5.55
CA TRP A 37 -4.64 -9.16 6.50
C TRP A 37 -3.54 -8.18 6.12
N LEU A 38 -2.50 -8.66 5.43
CA LEU A 38 -1.42 -7.80 4.96
C LEU A 38 -1.89 -6.89 3.82
N THR A 39 -2.73 -7.43 2.92
CA THR A 39 -3.17 -6.72 1.71
C THR A 39 -4.47 -5.95 1.90
N LYS A 40 -5.28 -6.29 2.90
CA LYS A 40 -6.60 -5.67 3.20
C LYS A 40 -6.54 -4.15 3.27
N HIS A 41 -5.46 -3.60 3.82
CA HIS A 41 -5.32 -2.15 4.01
C HIS A 41 -4.71 -1.43 2.81
N LEU A 42 -4.08 -2.13 1.86
CA LEU A 42 -3.45 -1.49 0.71
C LEU A 42 -4.42 -0.66 -0.13
N PRO A 43 -5.65 -1.12 -0.46
CA PRO A 43 -6.60 -0.30 -1.22
C PRO A 43 -6.90 1.04 -0.54
N SER A 44 -7.20 1.02 0.75
CA SER A 44 -7.49 2.24 1.53
C SER A 44 -6.27 3.17 1.60
N LEU A 45 -5.08 2.61 1.84
CA LEU A 45 -3.83 3.38 1.90
C LEU A 45 -3.46 4.02 0.56
N ALA A 46 -3.69 3.31 -0.56
CA ALA A 46 -3.41 3.80 -1.90
C ALA A 46 -4.39 4.92 -2.28
N MET A 47 -5.69 4.71 -2.03
CA MET A 47 -6.75 5.69 -2.26
C MET A 47 -6.54 6.98 -1.46
N SER A 48 -6.16 6.87 -0.19
CA SER A 48 -5.86 8.04 0.67
C SER A 48 -4.77 8.93 0.08
N ARG A 49 -3.82 8.36 -0.67
CA ARG A 49 -2.71 9.09 -1.31
C ARG A 49 -2.97 9.40 -2.78
N LYS A 50 -4.15 9.09 -3.31
CA LYS A 50 -4.52 9.18 -4.74
C LYS A 50 -3.52 8.43 -5.64
N VAL A 51 -3.07 7.27 -5.20
CA VAL A 51 -2.16 6.41 -5.96
C VAL A 51 -2.97 5.20 -6.48
N PRO A 52 -2.97 4.92 -7.79
CA PRO A 52 -3.63 3.75 -8.34
C PRO A 52 -2.98 2.45 -7.83
N LEU A 53 -3.83 1.50 -7.45
CA LEU A 53 -3.45 0.15 -7.05
C LEU A 53 -3.86 -0.82 -8.16
N ILE A 54 -2.87 -1.48 -8.78
CA ILE A 54 -3.07 -2.37 -9.91
C ILE A 54 -2.86 -3.80 -9.42
N PHE A 55 -3.89 -4.62 -9.57
CA PHE A 55 -3.84 -6.04 -9.25
C PHE A 55 -3.22 -6.82 -10.41
N VAL A 56 -2.22 -7.64 -10.13
CA VAL A 56 -1.49 -8.43 -11.13
C VAL A 56 -1.65 -9.91 -10.81
N LYS A 57 -2.05 -10.69 -11.81
CA LYS A 57 -2.28 -12.13 -11.71
C LYS A 57 -1.71 -12.81 -12.94
N ASP A 58 -1.28 -14.07 -12.81
CA ASP A 58 -0.97 -14.90 -13.97
C ASP A 58 -2.27 -15.28 -14.72
N ASN A 59 -2.17 -15.46 -16.03
CA ASN A 59 -3.28 -15.81 -16.92
C ASN A 59 -3.88 -17.18 -16.58
N ASN A 60 -3.11 -18.06 -15.93
CA ASN A 60 -3.57 -19.39 -15.49
C ASN A 60 -4.32 -19.35 -14.15
N GLY A 61 -4.55 -18.16 -13.60
CA GLY A 61 -5.17 -18.01 -12.29
C GLY A 61 -4.26 -18.40 -11.11
N ALA A 62 -3.03 -18.83 -11.40
CA ALA A 62 -2.01 -19.21 -10.44
C ALA A 62 -1.35 -17.99 -9.77
N SER A 63 -0.53 -18.28 -8.76
CA SER A 63 0.22 -17.26 -8.03
C SER A 63 1.20 -16.55 -8.93
N LEU A 64 1.12 -15.22 -9.03
CA LEU A 64 2.13 -14.46 -9.76
C LEU A 64 3.33 -14.28 -8.83
N ARG A 65 4.45 -14.92 -9.14
CA ARG A 65 5.74 -14.65 -8.48
C ARG A 65 6.25 -13.27 -8.93
N LEU A 66 5.60 -12.20 -8.48
CA LEU A 66 5.83 -10.82 -8.92
C LEU A 66 7.33 -10.45 -8.86
N GLY A 67 8.04 -10.94 -7.85
CA GLY A 67 9.49 -10.81 -7.74
C GLY A 67 10.27 -11.39 -8.92
N GLU A 68 9.91 -12.59 -9.40
CA GLU A 68 10.58 -13.24 -10.53
C GLU A 68 10.46 -12.44 -11.82
N LEU A 69 9.29 -11.84 -12.08
CA LEU A 69 9.05 -10.99 -13.25
C LEU A 69 9.99 -9.79 -13.32
N VAL A 70 10.42 -9.28 -12.16
CA VAL A 70 11.35 -8.13 -12.04
C VAL A 70 12.74 -8.54 -11.56
N LYS A 71 13.08 -9.84 -11.59
CA LYS A 71 14.38 -10.39 -11.12
C LYS A 71 14.73 -10.01 -9.67
N LEU A 72 13.71 -9.90 -8.81
CA LEU A 72 13.82 -9.71 -7.37
C LEU A 72 13.46 -10.99 -6.61
N LYS A 73 13.78 -11.03 -5.31
CA LYS A 73 13.23 -12.05 -4.39
C LYS A 73 11.70 -11.93 -4.32
N THR A 74 11.07 -12.90 -3.65
CA THR A 74 9.63 -12.93 -3.40
C THR A 74 9.13 -11.56 -2.93
N THR A 75 8.24 -10.98 -3.74
CA THR A 75 7.64 -9.67 -3.52
C THR A 75 6.15 -9.80 -3.75
N ILE A 76 5.35 -9.15 -2.91
CA ILE A 76 3.89 -9.17 -2.99
C ILE A 76 3.36 -7.89 -3.63
N ALA A 77 4.11 -6.78 -3.49
CA ALA A 77 3.73 -5.48 -4.01
C ALA A 77 4.98 -4.69 -4.43
N ILE A 78 4.85 -3.86 -5.46
CA ILE A 78 5.91 -2.99 -5.97
C ILE A 78 5.36 -1.56 -6.08
N GLY A 79 5.99 -0.63 -5.37
CA GLY A 79 5.72 0.80 -5.54
C GLY A 79 6.53 1.37 -6.71
N ILE A 80 5.85 1.96 -7.68
CA ILE A 80 6.47 2.63 -8.82
C ILE A 80 6.61 4.11 -8.50
N LYS A 81 7.85 4.60 -8.36
CA LYS A 81 8.14 6.00 -8.12
C LYS A 81 7.87 6.84 -9.38
N ALA A 82 7.24 8.00 -9.22
CA ALA A 82 7.10 8.97 -10.29
C ALA A 82 8.46 9.61 -10.60
N LYS A 83 9.11 9.21 -11.70
CA LYS A 83 10.40 9.76 -12.15
C LYS A 83 10.40 10.18 -13.63
N GLY A 84 9.34 9.90 -14.38
CA GLY A 84 9.23 10.21 -15.80
C GLY A 84 10.07 9.31 -16.71
N ASN A 85 10.35 8.07 -16.29
CA ASN A 85 11.04 7.09 -17.13
C ASN A 85 10.05 6.33 -18.04
N SER A 86 10.57 5.41 -18.85
CA SER A 86 9.77 4.59 -19.77
C SER A 86 8.67 3.77 -19.08
N ILE A 87 8.91 3.27 -17.86
CA ILE A 87 7.88 2.58 -17.07
C ILE A 87 6.76 3.55 -16.70
N ASN A 88 7.11 4.78 -16.32
CA ASN A 88 6.12 5.78 -15.98
C ASN A 88 5.26 6.18 -17.19
N GLN A 89 5.84 6.25 -18.39
CA GLN A 89 5.14 6.53 -19.64
C GLN A 89 4.18 5.40 -20.01
N LEU A 90 4.65 4.15 -20.00
CA LEU A 90 3.82 2.97 -20.22
C LEU A 90 2.64 2.92 -19.24
N LEU A 91 2.86 3.31 -17.99
CA LEU A 91 1.81 3.31 -16.98
C LEU A 91 0.75 4.41 -17.22
N VAL A 92 1.12 5.53 -17.85
CA VAL A 92 0.14 6.54 -18.31
C VAL A 92 -0.73 5.94 -19.41
N GLU A 93 -0.14 5.31 -20.42
CA GLU A 93 -0.86 4.67 -21.53
C GLU A 93 -1.87 3.63 -21.03
N ILE A 94 -1.43 2.72 -20.15
CA ILE A 94 -2.30 1.68 -19.57
C ILE A 94 -3.46 2.31 -18.77
N LEU A 95 -3.19 3.33 -17.95
CA LEU A 95 -4.23 3.95 -17.14
C LEU A 95 -5.22 4.76 -17.98
N GLU A 96 -4.76 5.42 -19.05
CA GLU A 96 -5.59 6.20 -19.96
C GLU A 96 -6.53 5.33 -20.81
N GLU A 97 -6.04 4.18 -21.29
CA GLU A 97 -6.85 3.19 -22.03
C GLU A 97 -8.02 2.67 -21.19
N ASN A 98 -7.79 2.43 -19.90
CA ASN A 98 -8.79 1.89 -18.98
C ASN A 98 -9.79 2.94 -18.46
N SER A 99 -9.50 4.25 -18.54
CA SER A 99 -10.46 5.30 -18.16
C SER A 99 -11.67 5.43 -19.11
N SER A 100 -11.66 4.71 -20.23
CA SER A 100 -12.78 4.67 -21.18
C SER A 100 -13.73 3.49 -20.95
N GLN A 101 -13.46 2.64 -19.93
CA GLN A 101 -14.33 1.54 -19.51
C GLN A 101 -14.60 1.63 -17.99
N PRO A 102 -15.84 1.94 -17.56
CA PRO A 102 -16.23 1.82 -16.17
C PRO A 102 -16.42 0.34 -15.86
N CYS A 103 -15.33 -0.37 -15.56
CA CYS A 103 -15.41 -1.69 -14.96
C CYS A 103 -15.71 -1.53 -13.47
N ASN A 104 -17.00 -1.49 -13.17
CA ASN A 104 -17.58 -1.46 -11.83
C ASN A 104 -17.42 -2.81 -11.10
N ASP A 105 -16.32 -3.53 -11.29
CA ASP A 105 -16.12 -4.86 -10.70
C ASP A 105 -14.93 -4.86 -9.72
N LEU A 106 -14.98 -3.96 -8.74
CA LEU A 106 -14.41 -4.25 -7.42
C LEU A 106 -15.09 -3.42 -6.31
N MET A 107 -16.40 -3.59 -6.17
CA MET A 107 -17.09 -3.39 -4.89
C MET A 107 -17.66 -4.72 -4.42
N ASN A 108 -16.77 -5.63 -3.99
CA ASN A 108 -17.15 -6.68 -3.06
C ASN A 108 -16.04 -6.81 -2.02
N LEU A 109 -16.01 -5.85 -1.10
CA LEU A 109 -15.59 -6.18 0.25
C LEU A 109 -16.74 -7.02 0.82
N GLY A 110 -16.65 -8.34 0.63
CA GLY A 110 -17.45 -9.29 1.39
C GLY A 110 -17.34 -8.96 2.87
N THR A 111 -18.41 -8.42 3.43
CA THR A 111 -18.62 -8.33 4.87
C THR A 111 -19.19 -9.65 5.34
N ASP A 112 -18.36 -10.68 5.35
CA ASP A 112 -18.71 -11.99 5.87
C ASP A 112 -17.54 -12.46 6.73
N GLY A 113 -17.69 -12.29 8.04
CA GLY A 113 -16.73 -12.77 9.03
C GLY A 113 -16.50 -11.88 10.25
N LEU A 114 -17.56 -11.46 10.94
CA LEU A 114 -17.51 -11.21 12.39
C LEU A 114 -18.72 -11.87 13.05
N ASN A 115 -18.79 -13.20 12.96
CA ASN A 115 -19.51 -14.00 13.92
C ASN A 115 -18.55 -14.39 15.04
N SER A 116 -18.60 -13.67 16.15
CA SER A 116 -18.30 -14.16 17.50
C SER A 116 -18.61 -13.05 18.47
N THR A 117 -19.73 -13.15 19.19
CA THR A 117 -19.76 -13.32 20.64
C THR A 117 -21.22 -13.52 21.05
N GLU A 118 -21.50 -14.71 21.57
CA GLU A 118 -22.72 -15.04 22.31
C GLU A 118 -22.94 -14.06 23.46
N MET A 119 -24.17 -13.59 23.65
CA MET A 119 -24.83 -13.50 24.97
C MET A 119 -26.26 -12.97 24.77
N GLU A 120 -27.23 -13.88 24.84
CA GLU A 120 -28.60 -13.55 25.19
C GLU A 120 -28.64 -13.09 26.67
N PRO A 121 -29.32 -11.99 27.02
CA PRO A 121 -29.85 -11.87 28.37
C PRO A 121 -31.28 -12.40 28.38
N LEU A 122 -31.46 -13.50 29.11
CA LEU A 122 -32.71 -13.80 29.81
C LEU A 122 -33.08 -12.59 30.67
N ILE A 123 -34.25 -11.99 30.43
CA ILE A 123 -35.38 -11.78 31.35
C ILE A 123 -36.55 -11.24 30.51
#